data_AF-A0A655IN50-F1
#
_entry.id   AF-A0A655IN50-F1
#
_cell.length_a   1.000
_cell.length_b   1.000
_cell.length_c   1.000
_cell.angle_alpha   90.00
_cell.angle_beta   90.00
_cell.angle_gamma   90.00
#
_symmetry.space_group_name_H-M   'P 1'
#
loop_
_entity.id
_entity.type
_entity.pdbx_description
1 polymer ?
#
loop_
_entity_poly.entity_id
_entity_poly.type
_entity_poly.pdbx_seq_one_letter_code
_entity_poly.pdbx_strand_id
1 'polypeptide(L)'
;MTNWMLRGLAFAAAMVVLRLFQGALINAWQMLSGLISLVLLLLFAIGGVVWGVMDGRADAKASPDPDRRQDLAMTWLLAGLVAGALSGAVAWLISLFYKAIYTGGPINELTTFAAFTALIVFLVGIVGVAVGRWLVDRQLAKAPVRYHGLAAEHERAADTDVFSAVRADDSPTGEMQVAQPEAQTAAVATVEREAPTEVIRTTESDTPTEVIRTDTEADQTKPGDEPKKD
;
A
#
# COMPACT_ATOMS: atom_id res chain seq x y z
N MET A 1 -3.33 16.86 -5.21
CA MET A 1 -2.55 17.15 -3.98
C MET A 1 -3.40 17.31 -2.71
N THR A 2 -4.71 17.52 -2.79
CA THR A 2 -5.56 17.86 -1.63
C THR A 2 -5.97 16.69 -0.73
N ASN A 3 -5.88 15.44 -1.21
CA ASN A 3 -6.49 14.28 -0.54
C ASN A 3 -5.84 13.90 0.80
N TRP A 4 -4.52 14.09 0.97
CA TRP A 4 -3.86 13.85 2.27
C TRP A 4 -4.14 14.97 3.27
N MET A 5 -4.22 16.22 2.80
CA MET A 5 -4.41 17.39 3.65
C MET A 5 -5.80 17.44 4.27
N LEU A 6 -6.84 17.08 3.51
CA LEU A 6 -8.20 16.99 4.03
C LEU A 6 -8.31 15.95 5.16
N ARG A 7 -7.71 14.75 4.97
CA ARG A 7 -7.67 13.70 5.98
C ARG A 7 -6.93 14.16 7.23
N GLY A 8 -5.72 14.72 7.04
CA GLY A 8 -4.91 15.23 8.15
C GLY A 8 -5.64 16.31 8.95
N LEU A 9 -6.32 17.25 8.28
CA LEU A 9 -7.11 18.29 8.94
C LEU A 9 -8.33 17.72 9.68
N ALA A 10 -9.04 16.76 9.08
CA ALA A 10 -10.18 16.10 9.71
C ALA A 10 -9.77 15.34 10.98
N PHE A 11 -8.67 14.57 10.91
CA PHE A 11 -8.13 13.87 12.08
C PHE A 11 -7.55 14.85 13.12
N ALA A 12 -6.93 15.96 12.70
CA ALA A 12 -6.48 17.00 13.62
C ALA A 12 -7.66 17.56 14.43
N ALA A 13 -8.71 17.98 13.73
CA ALA A 13 -9.90 18.54 14.36
C ALA A 13 -10.58 17.51 15.27
N ALA A 14 -10.75 16.27 14.80
CA ALA A 14 -11.31 15.18 15.60
C ALA A 14 -10.48 14.91 16.86
N MET A 15 -9.15 14.94 16.77
CA MET A 15 -8.26 14.71 17.90
C MET A 15 -8.34 15.85 18.94
N VAL A 16 -8.44 17.09 18.49
CA VAL A 16 -8.66 18.25 19.39
C VAL A 16 -9.98 18.10 20.14
N VAL A 17 -11.07 17.79 19.42
CA VAL A 17 -12.39 17.58 20.03
C VAL A 17 -12.36 16.41 21.02
N LEU A 18 -11.75 15.29 20.63
CA LEU A 18 -11.59 14.11 21.49
C LEU A 18 -10.86 14.47 22.79
N ARG A 19 -9.77 15.26 22.71
CA ARG A 19 -9.01 15.69 23.89
C ARG A 19 -9.81 16.61 24.81
N LEU A 20 -10.66 17.47 24.26
CA LEU A 20 -11.57 18.31 25.06
C LEU A 20 -12.59 17.45 25.82
N PHE A 21 -13.21 16.47 25.14
CA PHE A 21 -14.09 15.51 25.79
C PHE A 21 -13.36 14.68 26.84
N GLN A 22 -12.17 14.18 26.50
CA GLN A 22 -11.34 13.41 27.42
C GLN A 22 -11.04 14.21 28.70
N GLY A 23 -10.60 15.48 28.59
CA GLY A 23 -10.36 16.34 29.74
C GLY A 23 -11.61 16.56 30.59
N ALA A 24 -12.75 16.86 29.96
CA ALA A 24 -14.01 17.06 30.67
C ALA A 24 -14.51 15.80 31.39
N LEU A 25 -14.50 14.63 30.72
CA LEU A 25 -14.98 13.37 31.27
C LEU A 25 -14.06 12.88 32.41
N ILE A 26 -12.74 12.97 32.23
CA ILE A 26 -11.77 12.56 33.26
C ILE A 26 -11.91 13.44 34.49
N ASN A 27 -12.14 14.75 34.32
CA ASN A 27 -12.36 15.65 35.44
C ASN A 27 -13.63 15.30 36.23
N ALA A 28 -14.70 14.87 35.56
CA ALA A 28 -15.95 14.45 36.21
C ALA A 28 -15.85 13.05 36.87
N TRP A 29 -15.13 12.11 36.26
CA TRP A 29 -15.03 10.72 36.73
C TRP A 29 -13.58 10.22 36.78
N GLN A 30 -12.81 10.76 37.74
CA GLN A 30 -11.37 10.50 37.86
C GLN A 30 -11.03 9.00 38.06
N MET A 31 -11.88 8.25 38.78
CA MET A 31 -11.69 6.80 39.01
C MET A 31 -11.73 5.96 37.73
N LEU A 32 -12.40 6.46 36.68
CA LEU A 32 -12.56 5.76 35.40
C LEU A 32 -11.63 6.32 34.31
N SER A 33 -10.65 7.16 34.67
CA SER A 33 -9.79 7.88 33.71
C SER A 33 -9.11 6.98 32.67
N GLY A 34 -8.61 5.82 33.10
CA GLY A 34 -8.02 4.82 32.20
C GLY A 34 -9.03 4.24 31.21
N LEU A 35 -10.24 3.89 31.68
CA LEU A 35 -11.30 3.35 30.84
C LEU A 35 -11.81 4.39 29.83
N ILE A 36 -12.03 5.63 30.27
CA ILE A 36 -12.44 6.75 29.42
C ILE A 36 -11.44 6.95 28.29
N SER A 37 -10.14 6.99 28.61
CA SER A 37 -9.07 7.17 27.64
C SER A 37 -9.04 6.03 26.61
N LEU A 38 -9.16 4.78 27.08
CA LEU A 38 -9.18 3.60 26.22
C LEU A 38 -10.39 3.63 25.26
N VAL A 39 -11.59 3.91 25.77
CA VAL A 39 -12.81 3.93 24.94
C VAL A 39 -12.74 5.03 23.90
N LEU A 40 -12.33 6.25 24.27
CA LEU A 40 -12.18 7.36 23.31
C LEU A 40 -11.14 7.04 22.23
N LEU A 41 -10.00 6.47 22.63
CA LEU A 41 -8.96 6.04 21.69
C LEU A 41 -9.49 4.97 20.72
N LEU A 42 -10.26 3.98 21.20
CA LEU A 42 -10.87 2.96 20.35
C LEU A 42 -11.89 3.57 19.39
N LEU A 43 -12.72 4.51 19.84
CA LEU A 43 -13.67 5.20 18.95
C LEU A 43 -12.95 5.98 17.85
N PHE A 44 -11.87 6.67 18.17
CA PHE A 44 -11.02 7.35 17.19
C PHE A 44 -10.40 6.36 16.21
N ALA A 45 -9.85 5.26 16.70
CA ALA A 45 -9.28 4.20 15.88
C ALA A 45 -10.35 3.57 14.96
N ILE A 46 -11.56 3.31 15.44
CA ILE A 46 -12.66 2.78 14.60
C ILE A 46 -12.97 3.76 13.46
N GLY A 47 -13.08 5.06 13.76
CA GLY A 47 -13.28 6.08 12.72
C GLY A 47 -12.18 6.06 11.66
N GLY A 48 -10.92 5.90 12.10
CA GLY A 48 -9.77 5.73 11.21
C GLY A 48 -9.84 4.46 10.37
N VAL A 49 -10.18 3.31 10.95
CA VAL A 49 -10.29 2.03 10.23
C VAL A 49 -11.38 2.14 9.17
N VAL A 50 -12.55 2.68 9.52
CA VAL A 50 -13.69 2.81 8.60
C VAL A 50 -13.30 3.67 7.39
N TRP A 51 -12.67 4.82 7.62
CA TRP A 51 -12.18 5.66 6.52
C TRP A 51 -11.11 4.91 5.71
N GLY A 52 -10.13 4.29 6.35
CA GLY A 52 -9.11 3.48 5.68
C GLY A 52 -9.69 2.39 4.79
N VAL A 53 -10.71 1.67 5.27
CA VAL A 53 -11.43 0.65 4.49
C VAL A 53 -12.14 1.27 3.29
N MET A 54 -12.79 2.42 3.46
CA MET A 54 -13.42 3.14 2.34
C MET A 54 -12.38 3.55 1.29
N ASP A 55 -11.23 4.07 1.72
CA ASP A 55 -10.13 4.46 0.84
C ASP A 55 -9.54 3.24 0.08
N GLY A 56 -9.26 2.15 0.79
CA GLY A 56 -8.72 0.93 0.17
C GLY A 56 -9.69 0.28 -0.81
N ARG A 57 -11.00 0.31 -0.51
CA ARG A 57 -12.04 -0.16 -1.43
C ARG A 57 -12.17 0.74 -2.66
N ALA A 58 -12.09 2.06 -2.49
CA ALA A 58 -12.17 3.00 -3.60
C ALA A 58 -10.97 2.84 -4.54
N ASP A 59 -9.77 2.69 -4.00
CA ASP A 59 -8.54 2.46 -4.75
C ASP A 59 -8.58 1.13 -5.52
N ALA A 60 -8.94 0.01 -4.87
CA ALA A 60 -9.03 -1.29 -5.54
C ALA A 60 -10.11 -1.35 -6.64
N LYS A 61 -11.17 -0.54 -6.53
CA LYS A 61 -12.19 -0.42 -7.59
C LYS A 61 -11.73 0.43 -8.76
N ALA A 62 -10.94 1.47 -8.51
CA ALA A 62 -10.45 2.37 -9.54
C ALA A 62 -9.28 1.75 -10.35
N SER A 63 -8.42 1.00 -9.67
CA SER A 63 -7.29 0.28 -10.27
C SER A 63 -7.36 -1.21 -9.92
N PRO A 64 -8.01 -2.04 -10.77
CA PRO A 64 -8.09 -3.49 -10.55
C PRO A 64 -6.71 -4.16 -10.51
N ASP A 65 -5.77 -3.65 -11.31
CA ASP A 65 -4.39 -4.10 -11.36
C ASP A 65 -3.61 -3.70 -10.08
N PRO A 66 -3.08 -4.67 -9.31
CA PRO A 66 -2.35 -4.41 -8.06
C PRO A 66 -1.15 -3.47 -8.22
N ASP A 67 -0.42 -3.58 -9.33
CA ASP A 67 0.83 -2.84 -9.54
C ASP A 67 0.60 -1.36 -9.87
N ARG A 68 -0.64 -0.99 -10.22
CA ARG A 68 -1.05 0.39 -10.58
C ARG A 68 -1.85 1.09 -9.49
N ARG A 69 -1.86 0.54 -8.27
CA ARG A 69 -2.57 1.12 -7.12
C ARG A 69 -1.86 2.37 -6.60
N GLN A 70 -2.63 3.28 -6.00
CA GLN A 70 -2.04 4.49 -5.45
C GLN A 70 -1.23 4.20 -4.18
N ASP A 71 -0.20 4.99 -3.94
CA ASP A 71 0.54 4.97 -2.67
C ASP A 71 -0.28 5.65 -1.56
N LEU A 72 -1.17 4.85 -0.98
CA LEU A 72 -1.96 5.24 0.18
C LEU A 72 -1.11 5.25 1.46
N ALA A 73 0.04 4.58 1.50
CA ALA A 73 0.92 4.60 2.66
C ALA A 73 1.50 5.99 2.89
N MET A 74 2.08 6.59 1.84
CA MET A 74 2.55 7.98 1.90
C MET A 74 1.42 8.94 2.30
N THR A 75 0.23 8.73 1.72
CA THR A 75 -0.93 9.58 1.97
C THR A 75 -1.39 9.56 3.44
N TRP A 76 -1.47 8.37 4.04
CA TRP A 76 -1.85 8.21 5.44
C TRP A 76 -0.74 8.62 6.40
N LEU A 77 0.53 8.47 6.01
CA LEU A 77 1.67 8.92 6.79
C LEU A 77 1.68 10.45 6.92
N LEU A 78 1.55 11.16 5.79
CA LEU A 78 1.49 12.62 5.78
C LEU A 78 0.24 13.13 6.50
N ALA A 79 -0.91 12.48 6.31
CA ALA A 79 -2.13 12.82 7.03
C ALA A 79 -1.95 12.67 8.55
N GLY A 80 -1.33 11.56 9.01
CA GLY A 80 -1.03 11.33 10.41
C GLY A 80 -0.07 12.36 10.99
N LEU A 81 1.00 12.71 10.27
CA LEU A 81 1.97 13.72 10.68
C LEU A 81 1.31 15.09 10.88
N VAL A 82 0.51 15.51 9.90
CA VAL A 82 -0.25 16.77 9.96
C VAL A 82 -1.26 16.73 11.10
N ALA A 83 -2.00 15.63 11.25
CA ALA A 83 -2.95 15.45 12.32
C ALA A 83 -2.30 15.58 13.70
N GLY A 84 -1.16 14.91 13.90
CA GLY A 84 -0.41 14.94 15.16
C GLY A 84 0.14 16.31 15.48
N ALA A 85 0.90 16.92 14.56
CA ALA A 85 1.53 18.22 14.79
C ALA A 85 0.48 19.33 14.97
N LEU A 86 -0.53 19.38 14.11
CA LEU A 86 -1.56 20.42 14.15
C LEU A 86 -2.45 20.28 15.38
N SER A 87 -2.89 19.06 15.72
CA SER A 87 -3.71 18.85 16.91
C SER A 87 -2.93 19.11 18.21
N GLY A 88 -1.65 18.74 18.27
CA GLY A 88 -0.78 19.05 19.40
C GLY A 88 -0.60 20.55 19.60
N ALA A 89 -0.30 21.29 18.52
CA ALA A 89 -0.18 22.75 18.56
C ALA A 89 -1.47 23.43 19.01
N VAL A 90 -2.62 23.01 18.46
CA VAL A 90 -3.93 23.57 18.79
C VAL A 90 -4.33 23.23 20.23
N ALA A 91 -4.13 22.00 20.69
CA ALA A 91 -4.43 21.60 22.06
C ALA A 91 -3.58 22.37 23.08
N TRP A 92 -2.29 22.56 22.79
CA TRP A 92 -1.43 23.42 23.60
C TRP A 92 -1.93 24.87 23.62
N LEU A 93 -2.32 25.43 22.48
CA LEU A 93 -2.84 26.80 22.43
C LEU A 93 -4.11 26.95 23.28
N ILE A 94 -5.00 25.95 23.23
CA ILE A 94 -6.22 25.93 24.05
C ILE A 94 -5.89 25.86 25.56
N SER A 95 -4.85 25.13 25.95
CA SER A 95 -4.47 24.95 27.36
C SER A 95 -3.93 26.22 28.04
N LEU A 96 -3.55 27.22 27.25
CA LEU A 96 -3.24 28.56 27.75
C LEU A 96 -4.46 29.20 28.42
N PHE A 97 -5.66 28.96 27.88
CA PHE A 97 -6.92 29.57 28.35
C PHE A 97 -7.80 28.60 29.14
N TYR A 98 -7.71 27.29 28.89
CA TYR A 98 -8.58 26.28 29.50
C TYR A 98 -7.77 25.19 30.22
N LYS A 99 -7.64 25.30 31.55
CA LYS A 99 -6.79 24.42 32.37
C LYS A 99 -7.32 22.99 32.55
N ALA A 100 -8.57 22.73 32.19
CA ALA A 100 -9.13 21.37 32.27
C ALA A 100 -8.65 20.46 31.12
N ILE A 101 -7.97 21.00 30.10
CA ILE A 101 -7.28 20.17 29.10
C ILE A 101 -5.94 19.71 29.68
N TYR A 102 -5.76 18.39 29.78
CA TYR A 102 -4.50 17.80 30.23
C TYR A 102 -3.49 17.83 29.07
N THR A 103 -2.62 18.83 29.07
CA THR A 103 -1.52 18.95 28.10
C THR A 103 -0.20 19.17 28.81
N GLY A 104 0.88 18.63 28.25
CA GLY A 104 2.23 18.95 28.68
C GLY A 104 2.70 20.33 28.17
N GLY A 105 4.01 20.57 28.26
CA GLY A 105 4.63 21.71 27.59
C GLY A 105 4.58 21.60 26.06
N PRO A 106 4.80 22.71 25.33
CA PRO A 106 4.66 22.75 23.86
C PRO A 106 5.58 21.74 23.17
N ILE A 107 6.80 21.53 23.68
CA ILE A 107 7.75 20.55 23.14
C ILE A 107 7.17 19.13 23.22
N ASN A 108 6.54 18.76 24.34
CA ASN A 108 5.98 17.42 24.51
C ASN A 108 4.75 17.20 23.60
N GLU A 109 3.93 18.23 23.42
CA GLU A 109 2.76 18.16 22.54
C GLU A 109 3.15 18.00 21.07
N LEU A 110 4.18 18.73 20.62
CA LEU A 110 4.66 18.71 19.24
C LEU A 110 5.57 17.52 18.89
N THR A 111 5.98 16.72 19.88
CA THR A 111 6.86 15.56 19.69
C THR A 111 6.16 14.27 20.08
N THR A 112 6.06 13.95 21.37
CA THR A 112 5.51 12.69 21.88
C THR A 112 4.06 12.50 21.48
N PHE A 113 3.20 13.48 21.78
CA PHE A 113 1.78 13.38 21.47
C PHE A 113 1.51 13.47 19.97
N ALA A 114 2.25 14.33 19.26
CA ALA A 114 2.20 14.39 17.81
C ALA A 114 2.59 13.05 17.16
N ALA A 115 3.69 12.44 17.60
CA ALA A 115 4.17 11.15 17.10
C ALA A 115 3.20 10.02 17.43
N PHE A 116 2.66 9.98 18.66
CA PHE A 116 1.64 9.01 19.05
C PHE A 116 0.38 9.10 18.18
N THR A 117 -0.11 10.32 17.97
CA THR A 117 -1.28 10.57 17.11
C THR A 117 -0.99 10.19 15.66
N ALA A 118 0.17 10.58 15.14
CA ALA A 118 0.60 10.22 13.79
C ALA A 118 0.70 8.71 13.60
N LEU A 119 1.28 8.00 14.56
CA LEU A 119 1.42 6.55 14.56
C LEU A 119 0.04 5.86 14.55
N ILE A 120 -0.88 6.28 15.41
CA ILE A 120 -2.22 5.70 15.46
C ILE A 120 -2.96 5.93 14.15
N VAL A 121 -3.00 7.18 13.66
CA VAL A 121 -3.68 7.51 12.40
C VAL A 121 -3.10 6.70 11.24
N PHE A 122 -1.77 6.59 11.17
CA PHE A 122 -1.10 5.82 10.14
C PHE A 122 -1.41 4.32 10.22
N LEU A 123 -1.22 3.70 11.39
CA LEU A 123 -1.42 2.26 11.57
C LEU A 123 -2.87 1.85 11.30
N VAL A 124 -3.81 2.55 11.94
CA VAL A 124 -5.24 2.31 11.78
C VAL A 124 -5.68 2.53 10.33
N GLY A 125 -5.19 3.61 9.71
CA GLY A 125 -5.45 3.92 8.31
C GLY A 125 -4.97 2.83 7.36
N ILE A 126 -3.71 2.39 7.53
CA ILE A 126 -3.11 1.36 6.66
C ILE A 126 -3.75 -0.01 6.86
N VAL A 127 -4.04 -0.40 8.11
CA VAL A 127 -4.79 -1.62 8.39
C VAL A 127 -6.16 -1.56 7.71
N GLY A 128 -6.87 -0.43 7.82
CA GLY A 128 -8.13 -0.21 7.14
C GLY A 128 -8.00 -0.33 5.62
N VAL A 129 -7.01 0.34 5.01
CA VAL A 129 -6.75 0.29 3.57
C VAL A 129 -6.45 -1.14 3.10
N ALA A 130 -5.61 -1.87 3.82
CA ALA A 130 -5.26 -3.25 3.50
C ALA A 130 -6.49 -4.16 3.53
N VAL A 131 -7.32 -4.04 4.57
CA VAL A 131 -8.61 -4.77 4.66
C VAL A 131 -9.54 -4.36 3.51
N GLY A 132 -9.64 -3.07 3.20
CA GLY A 132 -10.47 -2.57 2.11
C GLY A 132 -10.09 -3.13 0.75
N ARG A 133 -8.78 -3.16 0.44
CA ARG A 133 -8.23 -3.77 -0.78
C ARG A 133 -8.52 -5.27 -0.83
N TRP A 134 -8.24 -5.99 0.25
CA TRP A 134 -8.47 -7.43 0.36
C TRP A 134 -9.94 -7.84 0.17
N LEU A 135 -10.89 -7.04 0.69
CA LEU A 135 -12.32 -7.30 0.51
C LEU A 135 -12.74 -7.20 -0.96
N VAL A 136 -12.15 -6.28 -1.74
CA VAL A 136 -12.43 -6.13 -3.18
C VAL A 136 -11.72 -7.22 -3.99
N ASP A 137 -10.47 -7.53 -3.67
CA ASP A 137 -9.69 -8.56 -4.36
C ASP A 137 -10.35 -9.94 -4.25
N ARG A 138 -10.92 -10.25 -3.08
CA ARG A 138 -11.72 -11.47 -2.87
C ARG A 138 -13.00 -11.52 -3.72
N GLN A 139 -13.55 -10.37 -4.10
CA GLN A 139 -14.73 -10.31 -4.98
C GLN A 139 -14.32 -10.46 -6.45
N LEU A 140 -13.21 -9.83 -6.86
CA LEU A 140 -12.67 -9.95 -8.21
C LEU A 140 -12.23 -11.38 -8.52
N ALA A 141 -11.58 -12.07 -7.57
CA ALA A 141 -11.20 -13.47 -7.74
C ALA A 141 -12.39 -14.45 -7.93
N LYS A 142 -13.59 -14.04 -7.49
CA LYS A 142 -14.83 -14.82 -7.67
C LYS A 142 -15.57 -14.47 -8.96
N ALA A 143 -15.24 -13.33 -9.57
CA ALA A 143 -15.83 -12.96 -10.85
C ALA A 143 -15.17 -13.81 -11.95
N PRO A 144 -15.95 -14.48 -12.82
CA PRO A 144 -15.37 -15.18 -13.96
C PRO A 144 -14.56 -14.18 -14.77
N VAL A 145 -13.34 -14.57 -15.15
CA VAL A 145 -12.45 -13.78 -16.01
C VAL A 145 -13.24 -13.45 -17.28
N ARG A 146 -13.76 -12.23 -17.36
CA ARG A 146 -14.30 -11.72 -18.62
C ARG A 146 -13.10 -11.44 -19.49
N TYR A 147 -12.78 -12.38 -20.37
CA TYR A 147 -11.84 -12.15 -21.46
C TYR A 147 -12.35 -10.93 -22.24
N HIS A 148 -11.70 -9.79 -22.03
CA HIS A 148 -11.87 -8.59 -22.84
C HIS A 148 -10.62 -8.46 -23.69
N GLY A 149 -10.72 -9.04 -24.88
CA GLY A 149 -9.63 -9.21 -25.83
C GLY A 149 -10.00 -10.35 -26.77
N LEU A 150 -9.39 -10.35 -27.95
CA LEU A 150 -9.54 -11.18 -29.16
C LEU A 150 -10.02 -12.66 -28.98
N ALA A 151 -9.91 -13.24 -27.78
CA ALA A 151 -10.53 -14.51 -27.39
C ALA A 151 -12.09 -14.49 -27.47
N ALA A 152 -12.76 -13.38 -27.16
CA ALA A 152 -14.22 -13.26 -27.30
C ALA A 152 -14.69 -13.17 -28.76
N GLU A 153 -13.77 -12.85 -29.67
CA GLU A 153 -13.97 -12.89 -31.11
C GLU A 153 -13.68 -14.29 -31.65
N HIS A 154 -12.67 -14.98 -31.09
CA HIS A 154 -12.41 -16.40 -31.37
C HIS A 154 -13.56 -17.32 -30.97
N GLU A 155 -14.31 -17.03 -29.91
CA GLU A 155 -15.49 -17.81 -29.54
C GLU A 155 -16.67 -17.62 -30.51
N ARG A 156 -16.77 -16.46 -31.18
CA ARG A 156 -17.73 -16.25 -32.30
C ARG A 156 -17.20 -16.75 -33.64
N ALA A 157 -15.88 -16.80 -33.83
CA ALA A 157 -15.23 -17.32 -35.04
C ALA A 157 -15.04 -18.84 -35.03
N ALA A 158 -15.11 -19.47 -33.85
CA ALA A 158 -15.02 -20.92 -33.66
C ALA A 158 -16.21 -21.71 -34.23
N ASP A 159 -17.26 -21.02 -34.70
CA ASP A 159 -18.33 -21.63 -35.51
C ASP A 159 -17.93 -21.86 -36.98
N THR A 160 -16.71 -21.50 -37.37
CA THR A 160 -16.13 -21.84 -38.68
C THR A 160 -15.18 -23.02 -38.52
N ASP A 161 -15.72 -24.17 -38.13
CA ASP A 161 -14.94 -25.40 -38.00
C ASP A 161 -14.38 -25.82 -39.38
N VAL A 162 -13.06 -25.83 -39.53
CA VAL A 162 -12.36 -26.24 -40.75
C VAL A 162 -12.73 -27.68 -41.14
N PHE A 163 -13.16 -28.51 -40.18
CA PHE A 163 -13.61 -29.88 -40.41
C PHE A 163 -15.09 -30.00 -40.82
N SER A 164 -15.89 -28.92 -40.70
CA SER A 164 -17.22 -28.87 -41.31
C SER A 164 -17.17 -28.46 -42.78
N ALA A 165 -16.19 -27.63 -43.16
CA ALA A 165 -15.94 -27.25 -44.55
C ALA A 165 -15.47 -28.43 -45.42
N VAL A 166 -14.67 -29.35 -44.87
CA VAL A 166 -14.17 -30.54 -45.60
C VAL A 166 -15.23 -31.64 -45.74
N ARG A 167 -16.22 -31.73 -44.84
CA ARG A 167 -17.31 -32.73 -44.96
C ARG A 167 -18.44 -32.32 -45.90
N ALA A 168 -18.52 -31.06 -46.29
CA ALA A 168 -19.56 -30.58 -47.20
C ALA A 168 -19.32 -30.99 -48.67
N ASP A 169 -18.16 -31.58 -48.99
CA ASP A 169 -17.76 -31.90 -50.37
C ASP A 169 -17.92 -33.39 -50.75
N ASP A 170 -18.51 -34.22 -49.88
CA ASP A 170 -18.86 -35.62 -50.22
C ASP A 170 -20.25 -35.70 -50.89
N SER A 171 -20.38 -35.10 -52.08
CA SER A 171 -21.50 -35.35 -52.99
C SER A 171 -21.02 -36.02 -54.29
N PRO A 172 -21.71 -37.06 -54.80
CA PRO A 172 -21.15 -37.95 -55.79
C PRO A 172 -21.23 -37.38 -57.22
N THR A 173 -20.09 -37.40 -57.89
CA THR A 173 -19.94 -37.55 -59.36
C THR A 173 -20.47 -36.42 -60.24
N GLY A 174 -19.57 -35.56 -60.73
CA GLY A 174 -19.87 -34.68 -61.86
C GLY A 174 -18.76 -33.70 -62.22
N GLU A 175 -17.98 -34.05 -63.25
CA GLU A 175 -17.19 -33.14 -64.10
C GLU A 175 -15.86 -32.57 -63.59
N MET A 176 -14.79 -33.14 -64.15
CA MET A 176 -13.42 -32.66 -64.08
C MET A 176 -13.27 -31.33 -64.85
N GLN A 177 -12.68 -30.31 -64.23
CA GLN A 177 -11.88 -29.31 -64.93
C GLN A 177 -10.52 -29.18 -64.28
N VAL A 178 -9.52 -29.74 -64.98
CA VAL A 178 -8.10 -29.64 -64.66
C VAL A 178 -7.62 -28.26 -65.06
N ALA A 179 -7.29 -27.41 -64.09
CA ALA A 179 -6.53 -26.19 -64.31
C ALA A 179 -5.08 -26.42 -63.85
N GLN A 180 -4.17 -26.26 -64.81
CA GLN A 180 -2.72 -26.45 -64.79
C GLN A 180 -2.03 -25.70 -63.62
N PRO A 181 -1.03 -26.28 -62.93
CA PRO A 181 -0.23 -25.55 -61.94
C PRO A 181 0.82 -24.69 -62.65
N GLU A 182 0.78 -23.38 -62.45
CA GLU A 182 1.81 -22.45 -62.91
C GLU A 182 2.93 -22.40 -61.87
N ALA A 183 4.11 -22.86 -62.27
CA ALA A 183 5.32 -22.91 -61.45
C ALA A 183 5.86 -21.49 -61.22
N GLN A 184 5.62 -20.92 -60.03
CA GLN A 184 6.31 -19.71 -59.59
C GLN A 184 7.70 -20.06 -59.04
N THR A 185 8.69 -20.06 -59.94
CA THR A 185 10.11 -19.94 -59.59
C THR A 185 10.42 -18.50 -59.21
N ALA A 186 10.64 -18.23 -57.92
CA ALA A 186 11.26 -16.99 -57.47
C ALA A 186 12.45 -17.29 -56.56
N ALA A 187 13.53 -16.57 -56.83
CA ALA A 187 14.91 -16.88 -56.49
C ALA A 187 15.23 -16.78 -54.99
N VAL A 188 16.02 -17.75 -54.53
CA VAL A 188 16.75 -17.74 -53.26
C VAL A 188 17.73 -16.57 -53.28
N ALA A 189 17.52 -15.58 -52.41
CA ALA A 189 18.50 -14.54 -52.13
C ALA A 189 19.36 -14.97 -50.94
N THR A 190 20.51 -15.56 -51.24
CA THR A 190 21.63 -15.77 -50.33
C THR A 190 22.22 -14.40 -49.98
N VAL A 191 22.16 -13.98 -48.72
CA VAL A 191 23.06 -12.95 -48.18
C VAL A 191 23.93 -13.63 -47.14
N GLU A 192 25.15 -13.94 -47.59
CA GLU A 192 26.27 -14.34 -46.76
C GLU A 192 26.96 -13.07 -46.23
N ARG A 193 27.27 -13.08 -44.93
CA ARG A 193 28.58 -12.72 -44.34
C ARG A 193 28.68 -11.52 -43.37
N GLU A 194 29.15 -11.87 -42.17
CA GLU A 194 30.05 -11.19 -41.22
C GLU A 194 29.72 -9.77 -40.70
N ALA A 195 29.48 -9.64 -39.38
CA ALA A 195 30.46 -9.20 -38.37
C ALA A 195 29.80 -9.23 -36.95
N PRO A 196 30.51 -9.05 -35.82
CA PRO A 196 30.47 -9.98 -34.68
C PRO A 196 29.66 -9.47 -33.48
N THR A 197 29.22 -10.43 -32.66
CA THR A 197 28.60 -10.26 -31.34
C THR A 197 29.32 -9.22 -30.47
N GLU A 198 28.65 -8.10 -30.20
CA GLU A 198 29.09 -7.11 -29.22
C GLU A 198 28.84 -7.64 -27.80
N VAL A 199 29.92 -8.06 -27.13
CA VAL A 199 29.90 -8.49 -25.73
C VAL A 199 29.88 -7.24 -24.86
N ILE A 200 28.75 -6.99 -24.18
CA ILE A 200 28.64 -5.94 -23.16
C ILE A 200 29.60 -6.30 -22.01
N ARG A 201 30.63 -5.46 -21.79
CA ARG A 201 31.48 -5.56 -20.60
C ARG A 201 30.67 -5.18 -19.37
N THR A 202 30.48 -6.13 -18.46
CA THR A 202 30.18 -5.86 -17.05
C THR A 202 31.42 -5.24 -16.40
N THR A 203 31.38 -3.93 -16.15
CA THR A 203 32.26 -3.29 -15.17
C THR A 203 31.53 -3.28 -13.83
N GLU A 204 31.71 -4.34 -13.05
CA GLU A 204 31.38 -4.33 -11.63
C GLU A 204 32.69 -4.55 -10.87
N SER A 205 33.23 -3.44 -10.38
CA SER A 205 34.37 -3.40 -9.48
C SER A 205 33.92 -3.90 -8.11
N ASP A 206 34.32 -5.12 -7.77
CA ASP A 206 34.23 -5.73 -6.44
C ASP A 206 34.83 -4.79 -5.38
N THR A 207 33.98 -4.18 -4.55
CA THR A 207 34.40 -3.59 -3.27
C THR A 207 34.50 -4.69 -2.22
N PRO A 208 35.67 -4.87 -1.56
CA PRO A 208 35.84 -5.92 -0.56
C PRO A 208 34.94 -5.73 0.67
N THR A 209 34.27 -6.81 1.06
CA THR A 209 33.51 -7.00 2.30
C THR A 209 34.25 -6.46 3.53
N GLU A 210 33.66 -5.49 4.20
CA GLU A 210 34.08 -5.00 5.51
C GLU A 210 33.76 -6.07 6.57
N VAL A 211 34.80 -6.65 7.16
CA VAL A 211 34.69 -7.62 8.25
C VAL A 211 34.52 -6.86 9.56
N ILE A 212 33.32 -6.88 10.12
CA ILE A 212 33.05 -6.38 11.48
C ILE A 212 33.82 -7.28 12.46
N ARG A 213 34.83 -6.72 13.13
CA ARG A 213 35.52 -7.40 14.23
C ARG A 213 34.63 -7.38 15.47
N THR A 214 34.41 -8.56 16.04
CA THR A 214 33.68 -8.76 17.29
C THR A 214 34.67 -8.72 18.45
N ASP A 215 34.99 -7.53 18.92
CA ASP A 215 35.70 -7.32 20.18
C ASP A 215 34.78 -6.54 21.13
N THR A 216 33.98 -7.30 21.87
CA THR A 216 33.25 -6.80 23.04
C THR A 216 33.38 -7.86 24.14
N GLU A 217 34.59 -7.98 24.70
CA GLU A 217 34.73 -8.30 26.13
C GLU A 217 34.66 -6.98 26.90
N ALA A 218 33.44 -6.50 27.10
CA ALA A 218 33.15 -5.54 28.16
C ALA A 218 32.48 -6.34 29.29
N ASP A 219 33.30 -7.06 30.04
CA ASP A 219 32.90 -7.68 31.29
C ASP A 219 32.44 -6.57 32.24
N GLN A 220 31.19 -6.69 32.67
CA GLN A 220 30.52 -5.71 33.49
C GLN A 220 31.07 -5.81 34.92
N THR A 221 31.60 -4.69 35.38
CA THR A 221 31.96 -4.38 36.75
C THR A 221 30.85 -4.78 37.74
N LYS A 222 31.15 -5.79 38.57
CA LYS A 222 30.42 -6.04 39.83
C LYS A 222 30.83 -4.99 40.88
N PRO A 223 29.89 -4.52 41.73
CA PRO A 223 30.20 -3.65 42.85
C PRO A 223 30.50 -4.50 44.10
N GLY A 224 31.59 -4.20 44.80
CA GLY A 224 31.86 -4.81 46.10
C GLY A 224 33.28 -4.54 46.62
N ASP A 225 33.32 -4.12 47.88
CA ASP A 225 34.46 -4.08 48.81
C ASP A 225 35.44 -2.89 48.76
N GLU A 226 35.17 -1.90 49.61
CA GLU A 226 36.21 -1.34 50.49
C GLU A 226 36.74 -2.45 51.43
N PRO A 227 38.05 -2.50 51.73
CA PRO A 227 38.53 -1.78 52.92
C PRO A 227 39.97 -1.21 52.86
N LYS A 228 40.16 -0.14 53.66
CA LYS A 228 41.36 0.41 54.33
C LYS A 228 42.76 -0.18 54.07
N LYS A 229 43.74 0.74 53.97
CA LYS A 229 45.05 0.84 54.67
C LYS A 229 45.92 1.86 53.90
N ASP A 230 46.76 2.73 54.44
CA ASP A 230 47.21 3.15 55.78
C ASP A 230 47.67 4.61 55.62
#